data_AF-A0A1C5D977-F1
#
_entry.id   AF-A0A1C5D977-F1
#
_cell.length_a   1.000
_cell.length_b   1.000
_cell.length_c   1.000
_cell.angle_alpha   90.00
_cell.angle_beta   90.00
_cell.angle_gamma   90.00
#
_symmetry.space_group_name_H-M   'P 1'
#
loop_
_entity.id
_entity.type
_entity.pdbx_description
1 polymer ?
#
loop_
_entity_poly.entity_id
_entity_poly.type
_entity_poly.pdbx_seq_one_letter_code
_entity_poly.pdbx_strand_id
1 'polypeptide(L)'
;MFHQSGGCCDGSAPMCYPAGEFRTGGSDVLLAELAVEGMSERVPFWMSRSQYAVWAHTRLIVDVVEGRGSGFSLEAPEGVRFLIRSRLVEGDG
;
A
#
# COMPACT_ATOMS: atom_id res chain seq x y z
N MET A 1 -8.00 3.79 2.56
CA MET A 1 -6.60 3.93 3.03
C MET A 1 -5.84 2.66 2.71
N PHE A 2 -4.54 2.75 2.46
CA PHE A 2 -3.68 1.58 2.29
C PHE A 2 -2.78 1.37 3.50
N HIS A 3 -2.47 0.11 3.81
CA HIS A 3 -1.43 -0.26 4.75
C HIS A 3 -0.56 -1.41 4.21
N GLN A 4 0.76 -1.25 4.32
CA GLN A 4 1.75 -2.24 3.94
C GLN A 4 2.57 -2.69 5.17
N SER A 5 2.29 -3.90 5.67
CA SER A 5 3.00 -4.54 6.78
C SER A 5 3.86 -5.72 6.27
N GLY A 6 5.13 -5.48 5.97
CA GLY A 6 6.06 -6.47 5.38
C GLY A 6 6.06 -7.87 6.00
N GLY A 7 5.26 -8.79 5.46
CA GLY A 7 5.02 -10.12 6.04
C GLY A 7 4.98 -11.25 5.00
N CYS A 8 5.30 -12.48 5.44
CA CYS A 8 5.68 -13.61 4.58
C CYS A 8 4.55 -14.34 3.83
N CYS A 9 3.27 -14.21 4.24
CA CYS A 9 2.18 -14.98 3.60
C CYS A 9 1.07 -14.13 2.97
N ASP A 10 0.80 -12.92 3.45
CA ASP A 10 -0.12 -11.94 2.82
C ASP A 10 0.39 -10.49 2.91
N GLY A 11 1.34 -10.22 3.82
CA GLY A 11 1.90 -8.89 4.07
C GLY A 11 2.88 -8.37 3.01
N SER A 12 2.92 -9.01 1.84
CA SER A 12 3.62 -8.48 0.65
C SER A 12 2.69 -7.64 -0.21
N ALA A 13 1.38 -7.89 -0.17
CA ALA A 13 0.37 -7.08 -0.85
C ALA A 13 -0.07 -5.90 0.03
N PRO A 14 -0.38 -4.73 -0.56
CA PRO A 14 -0.91 -3.61 0.21
C PRO A 14 -2.38 -3.86 0.48
N MET A 15 -2.79 -3.67 1.73
CA MET A 15 -4.18 -3.85 2.14
C MET A 15 -4.94 -2.53 2.03
N CYS A 16 -6.13 -2.56 1.42
CA CYS A 16 -7.01 -1.40 1.33
C CYS A 16 -8.15 -1.52 2.35
N TYR A 17 -8.27 -0.51 3.21
CA TYR A 17 -9.30 -0.42 4.24
C TYR A 17 -10.13 0.86 4.08
N PRO A 18 -11.36 0.94 4.62
CA PRO A 18 -12.05 2.19 4.84
C PRO A 18 -11.18 3.20 5.58
N ALA A 19 -11.35 4.49 5.27
CA ALA A 19 -10.54 5.54 5.87
C ALA A 19 -10.68 5.53 7.40
N GLY A 20 -9.55 5.39 8.10
CA GLY A 20 -9.50 5.39 9.57
C GLY A 20 -9.84 4.05 10.24
N GLU A 21 -10.18 3.00 9.50
CA GLU A 21 -10.47 1.68 10.09
C GLU A 21 -9.21 1.00 10.62
N PHE A 22 -8.12 1.06 9.85
CA PHE A 22 -6.83 0.58 10.32
C PHE A 22 -6.19 1.62 11.25
N ARG A 23 -5.90 1.21 12.49
CA ARG A 23 -5.26 2.06 13.49
C ARG A 23 -3.76 2.17 13.22
N THR A 24 -3.32 3.32 12.75
CA THR A 24 -1.91 3.65 12.58
C THR A 24 -1.31 4.25 13.85
N GLY A 25 0.00 4.14 14.03
CA GLY A 25 0.71 4.71 15.19
C GLY A 25 2.19 4.97 14.94
N GLY A 26 2.98 5.13 16.02
CA GLY A 26 4.42 5.44 15.91
C GLY A 26 5.27 4.40 15.16
N SER A 27 4.74 3.19 15.02
CA SER A 27 5.33 2.08 14.26
C SER A 27 5.03 2.13 12.76
N ASP A 28 4.23 3.09 12.30
CA ASP A 28 3.86 3.27 10.90
C ASP A 28 4.37 4.61 10.38
N VAL A 29 4.60 4.66 9.07
CA VAL A 29 5.04 5.85 8.34
C VAL A 29 3.99 6.14 7.27
N LEU A 30 3.47 7.37 7.25
CA LEU A 30 2.67 7.87 6.14
C LEU A 30 3.63 8.11 4.96
N LEU A 31 3.54 7.28 3.93
CA LEU A 31 4.42 7.38 2.75
C LEU A 31 3.94 8.46 1.79
N ALA A 32 2.63 8.47 1.55
CA ALA A 32 2.02 9.37 0.57
C ALA A 32 0.52 9.50 0.82
N GLU A 33 -0.04 10.59 0.30
CA GLU A 33 -1.47 10.77 0.12
C GLU A 33 -1.79 10.71 -1.37
N LEU A 34 -2.22 9.53 -1.83
CA LEU A 34 -2.45 9.23 -3.23
C LEU A 34 -3.63 10.04 -3.77
N ALA A 35 -3.43 10.74 -4.88
CA ALA A 35 -4.51 11.33 -5.65
C ALA A 35 -5.03 10.28 -6.64
N VAL A 36 -6.34 10.05 -6.64
CA VAL A 36 -7.00 9.13 -7.57
C VAL A 36 -7.92 9.96 -8.46
N GLU A 37 -7.82 9.79 -9.78
CA GLU A 37 -8.67 10.50 -10.72
C GLU A 37 -10.15 10.20 -10.43
N GLY A 38 -10.98 11.24 -10.43
CA GLY A 38 -12.40 11.12 -10.09
C GLY A 38 -12.72 11.14 -8.59
N MET A 39 -11.71 11.18 -7.71
CA MET A 39 -11.88 11.35 -6.26
C MET A 39 -11.36 12.71 -5.80
N SER A 40 -12.17 13.43 -5.02
CA SER A 40 -11.77 14.68 -4.36
C SER A 40 -10.88 14.45 -3.13
N GLU A 41 -11.05 13.30 -2.47
CA GLU A 41 -10.30 12.92 -1.29
C GLU A 41 -9.00 12.19 -1.67
N ARG A 42 -7.94 12.43 -0.91
CA ARG A 42 -6.69 11.69 -1.05
C ARG A 42 -6.73 10.40 -0.25
N VAL A 43 -6.15 9.34 -0.80
CA VAL A 43 -6.08 8.04 -0.14
C VAL A 43 -4.72 7.92 0.57
N PRO A 44 -4.67 7.91 1.91
CA PRO A 44 -3.41 7.81 2.61
C PRO A 44 -2.83 6.39 2.48
N PHE A 45 -1.54 6.31 2.19
CA PHE A 45 -0.78 5.07 2.10
C PHE A 45 0.23 4.99 3.25
N TRP A 46 0.04 4.00 4.12
CA TRP A 46 0.87 3.75 5.28
C TRP A 46 1.74 2.52 5.08
N MET A 47 2.90 2.52 5.72
CA MET A 47 3.81 1.38 5.74
C MET A 47 4.42 1.22 7.12
N SER A 48 4.64 -0.03 7.55
CA SER A 48 5.38 -0.26 8.79
C SER A 48 6.79 0.34 8.71
N ARG A 49 7.27 0.91 9.81
CA ARG A 49 8.61 1.53 9.89
C ARG A 49 9.73 0.55 9.51
N SER A 50 9.58 -0.72 9.89
CA SER A 50 10.52 -1.78 9.53
C SER A 50 10.57 -2.02 8.02
N GLN A 51 9.41 -2.05 7.35
CA GLN A 51 9.35 -2.21 5.91
C GLN A 51 9.86 -0.96 5.18
N TYR A 52 9.54 0.22 5.70
CA TYR A 52 10.02 1.49 5.17
C TYR A 52 11.54 1.59 5.19
N ALA A 53 12.20 1.16 6.28
CA ALA A 53 13.66 1.17 6.37
C ALA A 53 14.34 0.38 5.24
N VAL A 54 13.67 -0.65 4.71
CA VAL A 54 14.18 -1.48 3.60
C VAL A 54 13.84 -0.86 2.23
N TRP A 55 12.71 -0.15 2.09
CA TRP A 55 12.19 0.29 0.79
C TRP A 55 12.27 1.80 0.52
N ALA A 56 12.78 2.59 1.46
CA ALA A 56 12.83 4.06 1.36
C ALA A 56 13.57 4.59 0.12
N HIS A 57 14.45 3.78 -0.49
CA HIS A 57 15.22 4.10 -1.70
C HIS A 57 14.57 3.56 -2.99
N THR A 58 13.32 3.12 -2.93
CA THR A 58 12.61 2.53 -4.07
C THR A 58 11.40 3.37 -4.46
N ARG A 59 11.09 3.40 -5.75
CA ARG A 59 9.81 3.93 -6.21
C ARG A 59 8.79 2.82 -6.18
N LEU A 60 7.77 2.99 -5.34
CA LEU A 60 6.67 2.05 -5.18
C LEU A 60 5.51 2.43 -6.11
N ILE A 61 4.93 1.42 -6.74
CA ILE A 61 3.75 1.53 -7.59
C ILE A 61 2.71 0.59 -6.98
N VAL A 62 1.54 1.15 -6.65
CA VAL A 62 0.36 0.36 -6.28
C VAL A 62 -0.36 0.03 -7.57
N ASP A 63 -0.48 -1.26 -7.86
CA ASP A 63 -1.13 -1.79 -9.06
C ASP A 63 -2.36 -2.62 -8.68
N VAL A 64 -3.28 -2.78 -9.62
CA VAL A 64 -4.50 -3.59 -9.47
C VAL A 64 -4.54 -4.64 -10.57
N VAL A 65 -4.76 -5.90 -10.19
CA VAL A 65 -4.83 -7.02 -11.13
C VAL A 65 -6.01 -7.92 -10.78
N GLU A 66 -6.50 -8.67 -11.77
CA GLU A 66 -7.49 -9.71 -11.53
C GLU A 66 -6.94 -10.79 -10.59
N GLY A 67 -7.77 -11.26 -9.67
CA GLY A 67 -7.42 -12.33 -8.75
C GLY A 67 -8.04 -12.17 -7.37
N ARG A 68 -7.80 -13.16 -6.52
CA ARG A 68 -8.33 -13.15 -5.16
C ARG A 68 -7.53 -12.17 -4.29
N GLY A 69 -8.17 -11.09 -3.84
CA GLY A 69 -7.66 -10.20 -2.80
C GLY A 69 -7.60 -10.88 -1.43
N SER A 70 -6.92 -10.24 -0.48
CA SER A 70 -6.90 -10.69 0.91
C SER A 70 -8.29 -10.47 1.54
N GLY A 71 -8.77 -11.42 2.34
CA GLY A 71 -10.15 -11.41 2.86
C GLY A 71 -10.54 -10.20 3.72
N PHE A 72 -9.57 -9.39 4.14
CA PHE A 72 -9.80 -8.15 4.90
C PHE A 72 -9.68 -6.88 4.06
N SER A 73 -9.35 -7.00 2.77
CA SER A 73 -9.13 -5.88 1.87
C SER A 73 -10.40 -5.53 1.10
N LEU A 74 -10.67 -4.23 0.88
CA LEU A 74 -11.90 -3.74 0.29
C LEU A 74 -12.18 -4.27 -1.12
N GLU A 75 -11.15 -4.62 -1.89
CA GLU A 75 -11.27 -5.10 -3.26
C GLU A 75 -11.54 -6.61 -3.35
N ALA A 76 -11.45 -7.34 -2.25
CA ALA A 76 -11.66 -8.79 -2.22
C ALA A 76 -13.00 -9.26 -2.84
N PRO A 77 -14.15 -8.61 -2.61
CA PRO A 77 -15.41 -8.99 -3.28
C PRO A 77 -15.46 -8.62 -4.77
N GLU A 78 -14.57 -7.75 -5.24
CA GLU A 78 -14.56 -7.21 -6.61
C GLU A 78 -13.79 -8.11 -7.59
N GLY A 79 -13.25 -9.24 -7.14
CA GLY A 79 -12.50 -10.18 -7.99
C GLY A 79 -11.14 -9.67 -8.45
N VAL A 80 -10.64 -8.61 -7.83
CA VAL A 80 -9.30 -8.05 -8.06
C VAL A 80 -8.46 -8.09 -6.78
N ARG A 81 -7.18 -7.76 -6.90
CA ARG A 81 -6.24 -7.62 -5.79
C ARG A 81 -5.24 -6.50 -6.05
N PHE A 82 -4.79 -5.86 -4.98
CA PHE A 82 -3.67 -4.92 -5.08
C PHE A 82 -2.31 -5.62 -5.04
N LEU A 83 -1.33 -5.01 -5.71
CA LEU A 83 0.07 -5.44 -5.73
C LEU A 83 1.00 -4.23 -5.57
N ILE A 84 2.07 -4.39 -4.79
CA ILE A 84 3.20 -3.45 -4.81
C ILE A 84 4.21 -3.92 -5.85
N ARG A 85 4.55 -3.02 -6.77
CA ARG A 85 5.71 -3.15 -7.64
C ARG A 85 6.74 -2.11 -7.24
N SER A 86 7.98 -2.53 -7.03
CA SER A 86 9.10 -1.63 -6.77
C SER A 86 9.97 -1.50 -8.02
N ARG A 87 10.37 -0.27 -8.35
CA ARG A 87 11.50 -0.03 -9.25
C ARG A 87 12.61 0.66 -8.46
N LEU A 88 13.86 0.20 -8.68
CA LEU A 88 15.01 0.93 -8.19
C LEU A 88 15.03 2.28 -8.89
N VAL A 89 15.17 3.35 -8.11
CA VAL A 89 15.49 4.66 -8.64
C VAL A 89 17.00 4.69 -8.68
N GLU A 90 17.59 4.44 -9.85
CA GLU A 90 19.00 4.78 -10.04
C GLU A 90 19.11 6.30 -9.84
N GLY A 91 20.01 6.73 -8.96
CA GLY A 91 20.19 8.16 -8.71
C GLY A 91 20.61 8.83 -10.01
N ASP A 92 19.77 9.73 -10.53
CA ASP A 92 20.22 10.68 -11.54
C ASP A 92 21.28 11.57 -10.88
N GLY A 93 22.54 11.35 -11.26
CA GLY A 93 23.66 12.27 -11.02
C GLY A 93 23.62 13.46 -11.95
#